data_AF-A0A950F5L7-F1
#
_entry.id   AF-A0A950F5L7-F1
#
_cell.length_a   1.000
_cell.length_b   1.000
_cell.length_c   1.000
_cell.angle_alpha   90.00
_cell.angle_beta   90.00
_cell.angle_gamma   90.00
#
_symmetry.space_group_name_H-M   'P 1'
#
loop_
_entity.id
_entity.type
_entity.pdbx_description
1 polymer ?
#
loop_
_entity_poly.entity_id
_entity_poly.type
_entity_poly.pdbx_seq_one_letter_code
_entity_poly.pdbx_strand_id
1 'polypeptide(L)'
;MLSTQDTANFAIGLQKNTATGGQIGIVHNVNWLYQNSTFLTYPSVYTTNIQMSLTQPLMGSAPLPGQAAGRPVGLEANRAPIVIARLNADAAVWRFKAEVMAHVRSIEQQYWSLAQQHVQLWSSEKAVELAREIVNREQAELVVGKGTVADVAEAQQRLEQFNLDLVTKTSDVITTERQLRNILGLPPADNRRIIPVTPPAEARLEPDWDSSLAQMVTFQPDIVQQQLLVRIAELQLLVARNQLLPQLNLSVLYQLNGLGQQLDNAEAVMTGATIKAIEPVVRAKEQAAGLLSNAGYYNNFHTWQVGFTFQMPLGMRSPLANTRNAQYTLLRQRAYLQQFVHQTTHSLARFFLEVDANYKQFKTASRLRAAAAQRLEAQRAYYEEGRITIDRFLDAVSQYAQAVAQEAQFKTTYNISIVALEEAKGTLLAYNNIAVAEGPHPRKAYVQARDIQDAHRKLPIPPDGPMYRQRVTGPLNPDPVPANPPPDVQPGSPPPLPAPVGPLGPPPTPLPPYRPAGEAPILSQNPVQPLPGNAPAPAVDKPTSVTGNRPPLDGSATPAGGTPAPMGGTPPPALPANFGSGPRPVETIIAPARGQAPAPALAPAAAATRPQTTDELPELPAEIDLPPLPK
;
A
#
# COMPACT_ATOMS: atom_id res chain seq x y z
N MET A 1 -32.88 34.59 -48.50
CA MET A 1 -31.55 35.16 -48.24
C MET A 1 -30.85 34.23 -47.26
N LEU A 2 -29.59 33.86 -47.48
CA LEU A 2 -28.82 33.10 -46.49
C LEU A 2 -28.27 34.08 -45.45
N SER A 3 -28.63 33.88 -44.18
CA SER A 3 -27.94 34.53 -43.07
C SER A 3 -26.58 33.87 -42.91
N THR A 4 -25.49 34.59 -43.13
CA THR A 4 -24.13 34.13 -42.81
C THR A 4 -23.70 34.78 -41.50
N GLN A 5 -23.17 33.97 -40.60
CA GLN A 5 -22.71 34.40 -39.29
C GLN A 5 -21.36 33.73 -38.99
N ASP A 6 -20.30 34.52 -38.94
CA ASP A 6 -18.97 34.06 -38.58
C ASP A 6 -18.63 34.60 -37.20
N THR A 7 -17.95 33.79 -36.37
CA THR A 7 -17.54 34.18 -35.02
C THR A 7 -16.13 33.72 -34.72
N ALA A 8 -15.36 34.55 -34.04
CA ALA A 8 -14.04 34.19 -33.52
C ALA A 8 -13.88 34.76 -32.11
N ASN A 9 -13.69 33.87 -31.13
CA ASN A 9 -13.61 34.24 -29.71
C ASN A 9 -12.22 33.87 -29.19
N PHE A 10 -11.49 34.87 -28.71
CA PHE A 10 -10.19 34.71 -28.06
C PHE A 10 -10.33 35.06 -26.58
N ALA A 11 -9.94 34.15 -25.70
CA ALA A 11 -9.99 34.35 -24.25
C ALA A 11 -8.63 34.02 -23.62
N ILE A 12 -8.06 34.98 -22.89
CA ILE A 12 -6.80 34.84 -22.16
C ILE A 12 -7.09 35.11 -20.69
N GLY A 13 -6.83 34.14 -19.81
CA GLY A 13 -7.15 34.24 -18.40
C GLY A 13 -6.00 33.82 -17.49
N LEU A 14 -5.78 34.59 -16.41
CA LEU A 14 -4.92 34.25 -15.29
C LEU A 14 -5.76 34.19 -14.02
N GLN A 15 -5.76 33.05 -13.33
CA GLN A 15 -6.48 32.85 -12.08
C GLN A 15 -5.56 32.32 -10.98
N LYS A 16 -5.70 32.84 -9.76
CA LYS A 16 -4.97 32.40 -8.56
C LYS A 16 -5.94 32.22 -7.39
N ASN A 17 -5.87 31.06 -6.75
CA ASN A 17 -6.58 30.80 -5.50
C ASN A 17 -5.67 31.17 -4.30
N THR A 18 -6.26 31.77 -3.28
CA THR A 18 -5.58 32.19 -2.04
C THR A 18 -5.70 31.13 -0.94
N ALA A 19 -4.82 31.18 0.05
CA ALA A 19 -4.84 30.23 1.18
C ALA A 19 -6.12 30.32 2.03
N THR A 20 -6.80 31.47 2.03
CA THR A 20 -8.06 31.75 2.73
C THR A 20 -9.31 31.30 1.96
N GLY A 21 -9.16 30.76 0.74
CA GLY A 21 -10.26 30.26 -0.10
C GLY A 21 -10.77 31.24 -1.15
N GLY A 22 -10.27 32.48 -1.16
CA GLY A 22 -10.62 33.49 -2.17
C GLY A 22 -9.94 33.25 -3.51
N GLN A 23 -10.55 33.72 -4.58
CA GLN A 23 -10.13 33.57 -5.96
C GLN A 23 -9.91 34.94 -6.59
N ILE A 24 -8.72 35.17 -7.16
CA ILE A 24 -8.39 36.35 -7.95
C ILE A 24 -8.25 35.91 -9.41
N GLY A 25 -8.93 36.59 -10.33
CA GLY A 25 -8.89 36.30 -11.75
C GLY A 25 -8.77 37.58 -12.58
N ILE A 26 -7.98 37.53 -13.65
CA ILE A 26 -7.96 38.56 -14.71
C ILE A 26 -8.21 37.81 -16.02
N VAL A 27 -9.23 38.21 -16.77
CA VAL A 27 -9.59 37.61 -18.05
C VAL A 27 -9.73 38.71 -19.09
N HIS A 28 -9.05 38.57 -20.23
CA HIS A 28 -9.25 39.37 -21.43
C HIS A 28 -9.98 38.52 -22.46
N ASN A 29 -11.18 38.95 -22.86
CA ASN A 29 -11.98 38.30 -23.89
C ASN A 29 -12.11 39.24 -25.09
N VAL A 30 -11.85 38.73 -26.29
CA VAL A 30 -12.05 39.41 -27.57
C VAL A 30 -12.97 38.53 -28.42
N ASN A 31 -14.22 38.97 -28.61
CA ASN A 31 -15.17 38.27 -29.47
C ASN A 31 -15.41 39.11 -30.72
N TRP A 32 -15.12 38.51 -31.87
CA TRP A 32 -15.47 39.00 -33.19
C TRP A 32 -16.75 38.32 -33.67
N LEU A 33 -17.71 39.12 -34.13
CA LEU A 33 -18.95 38.68 -34.75
C LEU A 33 -19.07 39.36 -36.11
N TYR A 34 -19.24 38.55 -37.16
CA TYR A 34 -19.69 39.00 -38.47
C TYR A 34 -21.09 38.45 -38.73
N GLN A 35 -22.02 39.29 -39.18
CA GLN A 35 -23.38 38.89 -39.54
C GLN A 35 -23.95 39.79 -40.64
N ASN A 36 -24.42 39.19 -41.74
CA ASN A 36 -24.90 39.90 -42.94
C ASN A 36 -26.36 40.41 -42.85
N SER A 37 -26.87 40.72 -41.65
CA SER A 37 -28.26 41.12 -41.45
C SER A 37 -28.48 42.61 -41.76
N THR A 38 -29.52 42.93 -42.53
CA THR A 38 -29.94 44.30 -42.84
C THR A 38 -30.48 45.10 -41.65
N PHE A 39 -30.65 44.47 -40.49
CA PHE A 39 -31.00 45.12 -39.23
C PHE A 39 -29.80 45.57 -38.39
N LEU A 40 -28.58 45.14 -38.73
CA LEU A 40 -27.36 45.52 -38.02
C LEU A 40 -26.71 46.74 -38.69
N THR A 41 -26.32 47.72 -37.87
CA THR A 41 -25.64 48.95 -38.35
C THR A 41 -24.27 48.64 -38.94
N TYR A 42 -23.54 47.68 -38.37
CA TYR A 42 -22.26 47.22 -38.87
C TYR A 42 -22.29 45.69 -39.03
N PRO A 43 -21.88 45.16 -40.20
CA PRO A 43 -21.86 43.72 -40.42
C PRO A 43 -20.71 43.03 -39.69
N SER A 44 -19.70 43.77 -39.20
CA SER A 44 -18.57 43.25 -38.43
C SER A 44 -18.39 44.06 -37.15
N VAL A 45 -18.31 43.36 -36.01
CA VAL A 45 -18.18 43.96 -34.68
C VAL A 45 -17.18 43.17 -33.84
N TYR A 46 -16.22 43.89 -33.25
CA TYR A 46 -15.37 43.41 -32.17
C TYR A 46 -15.92 43.91 -30.84
N THR A 47 -16.11 42.97 -29.91
CA THR A 47 -16.33 43.26 -28.48
C THR A 47 -15.10 42.78 -27.72
N THR A 48 -14.44 43.68 -27.00
CA THR A 48 -13.39 43.30 -26.05
C THR A 48 -13.86 43.57 -24.62
N ASN A 49 -13.42 42.75 -23.67
CA ASN A 49 -13.48 43.11 -22.26
C ASN A 49 -12.25 42.61 -21.49
N ILE A 50 -11.77 43.44 -20.57
CA ILE A 50 -10.84 43.02 -19.51
C ILE A 50 -11.64 42.98 -18.21
N GLN A 51 -11.81 41.79 -17.66
CA GLN A 51 -12.51 41.53 -16.41
C GLN A 51 -11.52 41.10 -15.32
N MET A 52 -11.33 41.96 -14.33
CA MET A 52 -10.66 41.64 -13.08
C MET A 52 -11.71 41.25 -12.04
N SER A 53 -11.51 40.12 -11.36
CA SER A 53 -12.41 39.59 -10.34
C SER A 53 -11.64 39.20 -9.08
N LEU A 54 -12.18 39.57 -7.92
CA LEU A 54 -11.75 39.10 -6.60
C LEU A 54 -13.00 38.58 -5.89
N THR A 55 -13.04 37.28 -5.63
CA THR A 55 -14.13 36.62 -4.90
C THR A 55 -13.55 36.04 -3.62
N GLN A 56 -13.82 36.66 -2.47
CA GLN A 56 -13.30 36.25 -1.16
C GLN A 56 -14.45 35.74 -0.29
N PRO A 57 -14.55 34.42 -0.03
CA PRO A 57 -15.50 33.91 0.94
C PRO A 57 -14.99 34.28 2.34
N LEU A 58 -15.87 34.90 3.12
CA LEU A 58 -15.61 35.48 4.44
C LEU A 58 -16.14 34.58 5.57
N MET A 59 -17.25 33.89 5.34
CA MET A 59 -17.85 32.96 6.30
C MET A 59 -18.49 31.79 5.57
N GLY A 60 -18.33 30.58 6.13
CA GLY A 60 -19.12 29.38 5.82
C GLY A 60 -19.10 28.86 4.39
N SER A 61 -19.82 27.76 4.18
CA SER A 61 -19.91 27.10 2.87
C SER A 61 -21.22 26.31 2.70
N ALA A 62 -22.31 26.77 3.30
CA ALA A 62 -23.57 26.05 3.31
C ALA A 62 -24.21 25.96 1.91
N PRO A 63 -24.48 24.74 1.39
CA PRO A 63 -25.17 24.56 0.11
C PRO A 63 -26.64 24.98 0.18
N LEU A 64 -27.17 25.49 -0.94
CA LEU A 64 -28.61 25.60 -1.16
C LEU A 64 -29.19 24.24 -1.59
N PRO A 65 -30.52 24.03 -1.42
CA PRO A 65 -31.22 22.95 -2.09
C PRO A 65 -30.90 22.94 -3.59
N GLY A 66 -30.34 21.83 -4.09
CA GLY A 66 -29.98 21.66 -5.51
C GLY A 66 -28.68 22.33 -5.97
N GLN A 67 -27.90 22.96 -5.09
CA GLN A 67 -26.60 23.56 -5.44
C GLN A 67 -25.45 22.87 -4.70
N ALA A 68 -24.27 22.88 -5.31
CA ALA A 68 -23.04 22.42 -4.66
C ALA A 68 -22.70 23.29 -3.44
N ALA A 69 -21.99 22.72 -2.46
CA ALA A 69 -21.48 23.49 -1.33
C ALA A 69 -20.51 24.57 -1.80
N GLY A 70 -20.54 25.72 -1.14
CA GLY A 70 -19.57 26.78 -1.37
C GLY A 70 -18.13 26.33 -1.12
N ARG A 71 -17.14 27.15 -1.51
CA ARG A 71 -15.74 26.89 -1.13
C ARG A 71 -15.61 26.90 0.40
N PRO A 72 -14.90 25.94 1.02
CA PRO A 72 -14.66 25.97 2.46
C PRO A 72 -13.94 27.25 2.88
N VAL A 73 -14.33 27.80 4.03
CA VAL A 73 -13.77 29.02 4.59
C VAL A 73 -12.84 28.68 5.76
N GLY A 74 -11.82 29.50 5.95
CA GLY A 74 -10.80 29.28 6.96
C GLY A 74 -9.67 28.40 6.47
N LEU A 75 -8.49 28.59 7.07
CA LEU A 75 -7.23 28.01 6.61
C LEU A 75 -7.26 26.48 6.63
N GLU A 76 -7.86 25.89 7.66
CA GLU A 76 -7.90 24.43 7.85
C GLU A 76 -8.86 23.73 6.90
N ALA A 77 -10.11 24.23 6.78
CA ALA A 77 -11.11 23.60 5.91
C ALA A 77 -10.76 23.76 4.41
N ASN A 78 -10.16 24.90 4.01
CA ASN A 78 -9.68 25.09 2.64
C ASN A 78 -8.40 24.26 2.34
N ARG A 79 -7.53 24.03 3.34
CA ARG A 79 -6.36 23.13 3.20
C ARG A 79 -6.67 21.66 3.40
N ALA A 80 -7.83 21.29 3.97
CA ALA A 80 -8.23 19.91 4.23
C ALA A 80 -7.97 18.95 3.04
N PRO A 81 -8.36 19.24 1.77
CA PRO A 81 -8.04 18.36 0.64
C PRO A 81 -6.52 18.20 0.40
N ILE A 82 -5.71 19.22 0.67
CA ILE A 82 -4.24 19.16 0.56
C ILE A 82 -3.65 18.30 1.70
N VAL A 83 -4.19 18.43 2.92
CA VAL A 83 -3.76 17.63 4.07
C VAL A 83 -4.18 16.17 3.89
N ILE A 84 -5.40 15.90 3.39
CA ILE A 84 -5.87 14.56 3.03
C ILE A 84 -4.97 13.94 1.94
N ALA A 85 -4.58 14.72 0.92
CA ALA A 85 -3.65 14.25 -0.10
C ALA A 85 -2.27 13.88 0.47
N ARG A 86 -1.78 14.61 1.50
CA ARG A 86 -0.56 14.23 2.23
C ARG A 86 -0.74 12.96 3.05
N LEU A 87 -1.81 12.86 3.85
CA LEU A 87 -2.12 11.64 4.63
C LEU A 87 -2.29 10.40 3.73
N ASN A 88 -2.81 10.56 2.51
CA ASN A 88 -2.87 9.49 1.51
C ASN A 88 -1.49 9.10 0.96
N ALA A 89 -0.57 10.06 0.82
CA ALA A 89 0.82 9.77 0.45
C ALA A 89 1.56 9.06 1.60
N ASP A 90 1.37 9.52 2.85
CA ASP A 90 1.91 8.87 4.05
C ASP A 90 1.38 7.43 4.16
N ALA A 91 0.08 7.21 3.94
CA ALA A 91 -0.53 5.88 3.94
C ALA A 91 0.02 4.98 2.81
N ALA A 92 0.39 5.53 1.66
CA ALA A 92 1.04 4.79 0.59
C ALA A 92 2.46 4.33 0.97
N VAL A 93 3.22 5.12 1.74
CA VAL A 93 4.53 4.72 2.27
C VAL A 93 4.38 3.55 3.26
N TRP A 94 3.42 3.60 4.17
CA TRP A 94 3.15 2.50 5.11
C TRP A 94 2.66 1.23 4.39
N ARG A 95 1.82 1.39 3.37
CA ARG A 95 1.41 0.27 2.51
C ARG A 95 2.60 -0.38 1.80
N PHE A 96 3.51 0.43 1.25
CA PHE A 96 4.74 -0.07 0.64
C PHE A 96 5.62 -0.82 1.66
N LYS A 97 5.76 -0.31 2.90
CA LYS A 97 6.45 -1.05 3.99
C LYS A 97 5.81 -2.43 4.22
N ALA A 98 4.48 -2.52 4.26
CA ALA A 98 3.76 -3.80 4.43
C ALA A 98 4.01 -4.77 3.26
N GLU A 99 3.95 -4.27 2.02
CA GLU A 99 4.20 -5.07 0.81
C GLU A 99 5.66 -5.59 0.77
N VAL A 100 6.64 -4.78 1.18
CA VAL A 100 8.04 -5.19 1.32
C VAL A 100 8.23 -6.22 2.44
N MET A 101 7.59 -6.05 3.61
CA MET A 101 7.62 -7.03 4.70
C MET A 101 7.07 -8.39 4.26
N ALA A 102 5.92 -8.41 3.60
CA ALA A 102 5.31 -9.64 3.09
C ALA A 102 6.18 -10.34 2.03
N HIS A 103 6.89 -9.56 1.20
CA HIS A 103 7.84 -10.10 0.23
C HIS A 103 9.09 -10.71 0.90
N VAL A 104 9.68 -10.03 1.90
CA VAL A 104 10.80 -10.56 2.69
C VAL A 104 10.41 -11.86 3.40
N ARG A 105 9.26 -11.90 4.08
CA ARG A 105 8.75 -13.15 4.69
C ARG A 105 8.59 -14.26 3.65
N SER A 106 8.07 -13.95 2.46
CA SER A 106 7.88 -14.94 1.40
C SER A 106 9.21 -15.52 0.90
N ILE A 107 10.26 -14.69 0.81
CA ILE A 107 11.62 -15.15 0.49
C ILE A 107 12.16 -16.07 1.60
N GLU A 108 12.02 -15.68 2.87
CA GLU A 108 12.51 -16.47 4.01
C GLU A 108 11.77 -17.81 4.16
N GLN A 109 10.44 -17.81 4.02
CA GLN A 109 9.62 -19.03 4.02
C GLN A 109 10.07 -19.98 2.91
N GLN A 110 10.37 -19.48 1.71
CA GLN A 110 10.83 -20.31 0.59
C GLN A 110 12.30 -20.74 0.71
N TYR A 111 13.14 -19.93 1.36
CA TYR A 111 14.52 -20.31 1.69
C TYR A 111 14.55 -21.47 2.69
N TRP A 112 13.76 -21.37 3.77
CA TRP A 112 13.66 -22.44 4.76
C TRP A 112 12.97 -23.69 4.21
N SER A 113 11.98 -23.57 3.32
CA SER A 113 11.39 -24.74 2.66
C SER A 113 12.40 -25.48 1.77
N LEU A 114 13.23 -24.76 1.01
CA LEU A 114 14.33 -25.36 0.23
C LEU A 114 15.37 -26.06 1.13
N ALA A 115 15.70 -25.46 2.28
CA ALA A 115 16.60 -26.07 3.28
C ALA A 115 16.02 -27.37 3.85
N GLN A 116 14.72 -27.41 4.14
CA GLN A 116 14.02 -28.62 4.57
C GLN A 116 14.10 -29.73 3.51
N GLN A 117 13.78 -29.41 2.24
CA GLN A 117 13.78 -30.40 1.16
C GLN A 117 15.18 -30.98 0.90
N HIS A 118 16.23 -30.18 1.06
CA HIS A 118 17.61 -30.67 0.98
C HIS A 118 17.96 -31.72 2.05
N VAL A 119 17.46 -31.57 3.28
CA VAL A 119 17.65 -32.58 4.34
C VAL A 119 16.83 -33.84 4.07
N GLN A 120 15.62 -33.71 3.50
CA GLN A 120 14.81 -34.86 3.10
C GLN A 120 15.45 -35.65 1.95
N LEU A 121 15.98 -34.96 0.94
CA LEU A 121 16.75 -35.56 -0.15
C LEU A 121 17.94 -36.37 0.38
N TRP A 122 18.79 -35.74 1.21
CA TRP A 122 19.96 -36.41 1.82
C TRP A 122 19.56 -37.65 2.64
N SER A 123 18.44 -37.57 3.38
CA SER A 123 17.93 -38.71 4.15
C SER A 123 17.45 -39.86 3.25
N SER A 124 16.86 -39.55 2.10
CA SER A 124 16.38 -40.54 1.13
C SER A 124 17.56 -41.17 0.36
N GLU A 125 18.55 -40.38 -0.04
CA GLU A 125 19.82 -40.84 -0.62
C GLU A 125 20.53 -41.85 0.32
N LYS A 126 20.62 -41.55 1.63
CA LYS A 126 21.19 -42.47 2.62
C LYS A 126 20.35 -43.73 2.85
N ALA A 127 19.02 -43.64 2.74
CA ALA A 127 18.17 -44.84 2.81
C ALA A 127 18.38 -45.77 1.61
N VAL A 128 18.50 -45.22 0.39
CA VAL A 128 18.81 -45.97 -0.84
C VAL A 128 20.19 -46.62 -0.79
N GLU A 129 21.21 -45.92 -0.26
CA GLU A 129 22.56 -46.45 -0.07
C GLU A 129 22.56 -47.68 0.84
N LEU A 130 21.94 -47.59 2.03
CA LEU A 130 21.81 -48.70 2.96
C LEU A 130 20.98 -49.85 2.38
N ALA A 131 19.86 -49.57 1.72
CA ALA A 131 19.04 -50.60 1.06
C ALA A 131 19.82 -51.35 -0.04
N ARG A 132 20.72 -50.67 -0.75
CA ARG A 132 21.57 -51.29 -1.78
C ARG A 132 22.67 -52.15 -1.18
N GLU A 133 23.30 -51.73 -0.09
CA GLU A 133 24.26 -52.57 0.66
C GLU A 133 23.59 -53.88 1.11
N ILE A 134 22.35 -53.79 1.62
CA ILE A 134 21.56 -54.93 2.06
C ILE A 134 21.21 -55.87 0.89
N VAL A 135 20.68 -55.38 -0.24
CA VAL A 135 20.38 -56.21 -1.42
C VAL A 135 21.63 -56.93 -1.95
N ASN A 136 22.78 -56.25 -1.98
CA ASN A 136 24.04 -56.85 -2.40
C ASN A 136 24.48 -57.96 -1.44
N ARG A 137 24.25 -57.82 -0.14
CA ARG A 137 24.54 -58.83 0.88
C ARG A 137 23.64 -60.06 0.72
N GLU A 138 22.32 -59.88 0.67
CA GLU A 138 21.38 -61.00 0.51
C GLU A 138 21.63 -61.78 -0.79
N GLN A 139 21.96 -61.09 -1.89
CA GLN A 139 22.33 -61.73 -3.15
C GLN A 139 23.62 -62.58 -3.01
N ALA A 140 24.60 -62.13 -2.22
CA ALA A 140 25.81 -62.90 -1.94
C ALA A 140 25.52 -64.11 -1.02
N GLU A 141 24.66 -63.94 0.00
CA GLU A 141 24.27 -65.02 0.90
C GLU A 141 23.43 -66.09 0.17
N LEU A 142 22.61 -65.71 -0.82
CA LEU A 142 21.91 -66.63 -1.73
C LEU A 142 22.88 -67.43 -2.61
N VAL A 143 23.92 -66.80 -3.18
CA VAL A 143 24.95 -67.49 -3.99
C VAL A 143 25.76 -68.49 -3.16
N VAL A 144 25.96 -68.21 -1.87
CA VAL A 144 26.61 -69.13 -0.90
C VAL A 144 25.63 -70.18 -0.36
N GLY A 145 24.35 -70.15 -0.76
CA GLY A 145 23.32 -71.12 -0.36
C GLY A 145 22.80 -70.97 1.07
N LYS A 146 22.96 -69.77 1.66
CA LYS A 146 22.51 -69.44 3.02
C LYS A 146 21.22 -68.61 3.05
N GLY A 147 21.05 -67.69 2.11
CA GLY A 147 19.84 -66.85 1.97
C GLY A 147 18.75 -67.53 1.15
N THR A 148 17.50 -67.05 1.25
CA THR A 148 16.40 -67.51 0.40
C THR A 148 16.08 -66.54 -0.74
N VAL A 149 15.41 -67.03 -1.78
CA VAL A 149 14.93 -66.18 -2.88
C VAL A 149 13.87 -65.18 -2.41
N ALA A 150 13.14 -65.48 -1.33
CA ALA A 150 12.15 -64.58 -0.75
C ALA A 150 12.82 -63.36 -0.09
N ASP A 151 13.89 -63.56 0.68
CA ASP A 151 14.61 -62.47 1.36
C ASP A 151 15.21 -61.48 0.34
N VAL A 152 15.78 -61.99 -0.75
CA VAL A 152 16.30 -61.18 -1.87
C VAL A 152 15.17 -60.41 -2.57
N ALA A 153 14.02 -61.03 -2.82
CA ALA A 153 12.87 -60.38 -3.46
C ALA A 153 12.25 -59.29 -2.56
N GLU A 154 12.19 -59.51 -1.26
CA GLU A 154 11.73 -58.52 -0.27
C GLU A 154 12.71 -57.33 -0.20
N ALA A 155 14.01 -57.60 -0.13
CA ALA A 155 15.05 -56.57 -0.14
C ALA A 155 14.98 -55.71 -1.43
N GLN A 156 14.79 -56.35 -2.59
CA GLN A 156 14.61 -55.67 -3.87
C GLN A 156 13.33 -54.80 -3.89
N GLN A 157 12.20 -55.32 -3.41
CA GLN A 157 10.96 -54.55 -3.30
C GLN A 157 11.14 -53.29 -2.44
N ARG A 158 11.81 -53.42 -1.29
CA ARG A 158 12.09 -52.29 -0.39
C ARG A 158 13.08 -51.28 -1.03
N LEU A 159 14.10 -51.75 -1.76
CA LEU A 159 15.01 -50.89 -2.52
C LEU A 159 14.27 -50.06 -3.57
N GLU A 160 13.35 -50.65 -4.34
CA GLU A 160 12.57 -49.91 -5.35
C GLU A 160 11.57 -48.92 -4.72
N GLN A 161 11.06 -49.20 -3.51
CA GLN A 161 10.29 -48.21 -2.74
C GLN A 161 11.15 -47.00 -2.36
N PHE A 162 12.39 -47.19 -1.91
CA PHE A 162 13.31 -46.08 -1.62
C PHE A 162 13.75 -45.32 -2.88
N ASN A 163 13.95 -46.00 -4.02
CA ASN A 163 14.20 -45.34 -5.31
C ASN A 163 13.03 -44.41 -5.71
N LEU A 164 11.79 -44.85 -5.51
CA LEU A 164 10.58 -44.06 -5.81
C LEU A 164 10.47 -42.82 -4.91
N ASP A 165 10.75 -42.94 -3.62
CA ASP A 165 10.83 -41.79 -2.71
C ASP A 165 11.95 -40.82 -3.14
N LEU A 166 13.15 -41.32 -3.46
CA LEU A 166 14.27 -40.48 -3.91
C LEU A 166 13.93 -39.67 -5.18
N VAL A 167 13.24 -40.28 -6.16
CA VAL A 167 12.75 -39.56 -7.35
C VAL A 167 11.75 -38.46 -6.95
N THR A 168 10.86 -38.74 -6.00
CA THR A 168 9.90 -37.77 -5.47
C THR A 168 10.61 -36.61 -4.76
N LYS A 169 11.54 -36.89 -3.84
CA LYS A 169 12.35 -35.86 -3.15
C LYS A 169 13.21 -35.03 -4.08
N THR A 170 13.71 -35.62 -5.17
CA THR A 170 14.42 -34.89 -6.22
C THR A 170 13.50 -33.88 -6.91
N SER A 171 12.26 -34.27 -7.22
CA SER A 171 11.23 -33.37 -7.76
C SER A 171 10.84 -32.26 -6.77
N ASP A 172 10.68 -32.58 -5.48
CA ASP A 172 10.35 -31.63 -4.41
C ASP A 172 11.42 -30.53 -4.27
N VAL A 173 12.71 -30.90 -4.34
CA VAL A 173 13.82 -29.92 -4.35
C VAL A 173 13.79 -29.05 -5.62
N ILE A 174 13.58 -29.63 -6.80
CA ILE A 174 13.54 -28.86 -8.07
C ILE A 174 12.35 -27.89 -8.11
N THR A 175 11.19 -28.30 -7.60
CA THR A 175 9.98 -27.44 -7.57
C THR A 175 10.11 -26.31 -6.55
N THR A 176 10.64 -26.59 -5.35
CA THR A 176 10.92 -25.54 -4.34
C THR A 176 12.03 -24.58 -4.76
N GLU A 177 13.06 -25.06 -5.47
CA GLU A 177 14.08 -24.19 -6.08
C GLU A 177 13.47 -23.27 -7.15
N ARG A 178 12.60 -23.78 -8.02
CA ARG A 178 11.90 -22.98 -9.05
C ARG A 178 10.98 -21.93 -8.44
N GLN A 179 10.28 -22.26 -7.36
CA GLN A 179 9.48 -21.30 -6.59
C GLN A 179 10.36 -20.19 -6.00
N LEU A 180 11.52 -20.52 -5.41
CA LEU A 180 12.48 -19.54 -4.91
C LEU A 180 12.99 -18.62 -6.03
N ARG A 181 13.38 -19.20 -7.18
CA ARG A 181 13.81 -18.45 -8.36
C ARG A 181 12.76 -17.46 -8.84
N ASN A 182 11.49 -17.89 -8.90
CA ASN A 182 10.38 -17.03 -9.31
C ASN A 182 10.21 -15.81 -8.38
N ILE A 183 10.29 -16.02 -7.06
CA ILE A 183 10.20 -14.91 -6.07
C ILE A 183 11.41 -13.97 -6.18
N LEU A 184 12.61 -14.51 -6.47
CA LEU A 184 13.84 -13.74 -6.69
C LEU A 184 13.95 -13.08 -8.09
N GLY A 185 12.97 -13.29 -8.98
CA GLY A 185 13.01 -12.80 -10.37
C GLY A 185 14.08 -13.47 -11.26
N LEU A 186 14.59 -14.64 -10.85
CA LEU A 186 15.58 -15.43 -11.59
C LEU A 186 14.91 -16.32 -12.64
N PRO A 187 15.59 -16.65 -13.76
CA PRO A 187 15.03 -17.53 -14.78
C PRO A 187 14.77 -18.96 -14.22
N PRO A 188 13.75 -19.67 -14.73
CA PRO A 188 13.37 -21.01 -14.24
C PRO A 188 14.48 -22.08 -14.35
N ALA A 189 15.45 -21.87 -15.24
CA ALA A 189 16.66 -22.66 -15.38
C ALA A 189 17.85 -21.74 -15.74
N ASP A 190 18.99 -21.95 -15.10
CA ASP A 190 20.22 -21.15 -15.25
C ASP A 190 21.50 -22.03 -15.23
N ASN A 191 21.37 -23.34 -15.42
CA ASN A 191 22.42 -24.37 -15.26
C ASN A 191 23.16 -24.40 -13.90
N ARG A 192 22.85 -23.48 -12.99
CA ARG A 192 23.32 -23.39 -11.60
C ARG A 192 22.26 -23.96 -10.67
N ARG A 193 22.65 -24.55 -9.54
CA ARG A 193 21.74 -25.00 -8.47
C ARG A 193 21.89 -24.08 -7.25
N ILE A 194 20.78 -23.67 -6.65
CA ILE A 194 20.78 -22.91 -5.39
C ILE A 194 20.86 -23.92 -4.23
N ILE A 195 21.80 -23.72 -3.31
CA ILE A 195 21.97 -24.54 -2.11
C ILE A 195 21.96 -23.60 -0.90
N PRO A 196 21.10 -23.82 0.11
CA PRO A 196 21.10 -23.03 1.34
C PRO A 196 22.32 -23.38 2.19
N VAL A 197 23.07 -22.36 2.60
CA VAL A 197 24.30 -22.50 3.41
C VAL A 197 24.13 -22.11 4.88
N THR A 198 23.06 -21.38 5.22
CA THR A 198 22.85 -20.84 6.56
C THR A 198 22.26 -21.91 7.48
N PRO A 199 22.86 -22.20 8.65
CA PRO A 199 22.25 -23.09 9.63
C PRO A 199 20.98 -22.44 10.22
N PRO A 200 19.84 -23.15 10.33
CA PRO A 200 18.65 -22.60 11.00
C PRO A 200 18.91 -22.41 12.50
N ALA A 201 18.30 -21.39 13.10
CA ALA A 201 18.46 -21.10 14.52
C ALA A 201 17.92 -22.23 15.41
N GLU A 202 18.67 -22.56 16.47
CA GLU A 202 18.34 -23.62 17.44
C GLU A 202 18.23 -23.14 18.90
N ALA A 203 18.67 -21.90 19.15
CA ALA A 203 18.54 -21.23 20.44
C ALA A 203 17.07 -20.89 20.73
N ARG A 204 16.68 -20.86 22.00
CA ARG A 204 15.33 -20.46 22.39
C ARG A 204 15.23 -18.93 22.35
N LEU A 205 14.35 -18.42 21.50
CA LEU A 205 13.87 -17.04 21.60
C LEU A 205 12.86 -16.93 22.74
N GLU A 206 13.10 -16.03 23.68
CA GLU A 206 12.16 -15.64 24.74
C GLU A 206 11.75 -14.17 24.51
N PRO A 207 10.66 -13.92 23.78
CA PRO A 207 10.21 -12.56 23.49
C PRO A 207 9.53 -11.95 24.72
N ASP A 208 9.84 -10.69 25.02
CA ASP A 208 9.11 -9.90 26.02
C ASP A 208 7.78 -9.39 25.43
N TRP A 209 6.70 -9.52 26.20
CA TRP A 209 5.35 -9.14 25.79
C TRP A 209 5.19 -7.62 25.66
N ASP A 210 5.62 -6.87 26.67
CA ASP A 210 5.32 -5.44 26.75
C ASP A 210 6.11 -4.63 25.70
N SER A 211 7.40 -4.94 25.49
CA SER A 211 8.17 -4.36 24.39
C SER A 211 7.62 -4.74 23.00
N SER A 212 7.17 -5.99 22.82
CA SER A 212 6.60 -6.44 21.54
C SER A 212 5.26 -5.76 21.23
N LEU A 213 4.42 -5.53 22.24
CA LEU A 213 3.16 -4.79 22.10
C LEU A 213 3.41 -3.31 21.80
N ALA A 214 4.39 -2.68 22.47
CA ALA A 214 4.78 -1.30 22.20
C ALA A 214 5.35 -1.14 20.77
N GLN A 215 6.17 -2.10 20.31
CA GLN A 215 6.67 -2.17 18.94
C GLN A 215 5.51 -2.32 17.94
N MET A 216 4.60 -3.27 18.16
CA MET A 216 3.42 -3.50 17.31
C MET A 216 2.59 -2.22 17.13
N VAL A 217 2.22 -1.54 18.22
CA VAL A 217 1.38 -0.32 18.14
C VAL A 217 2.07 0.82 17.37
N THR A 218 3.41 0.86 17.38
CA THR A 218 4.22 1.93 16.78
C THR A 218 4.61 1.64 15.32
N PHE A 219 4.99 0.40 15.01
CA PHE A 219 5.65 0.03 13.75
C PHE A 219 4.80 -0.83 12.82
N GLN A 220 3.69 -1.43 13.31
CA GLN A 220 2.82 -2.27 12.49
C GLN A 220 2.10 -1.43 11.43
N PRO A 221 2.36 -1.66 10.12
CA PRO A 221 1.87 -0.78 9.07
C PRO A 221 0.34 -0.65 9.03
N ASP A 222 -0.39 -1.72 9.32
CA ASP A 222 -1.84 -1.74 9.28
C ASP A 222 -2.47 -0.88 10.38
N ILE A 223 -1.90 -0.88 11.59
CA ILE A 223 -2.37 -0.06 12.71
C ILE A 223 -2.19 1.43 12.35
N VAL A 224 -1.03 1.80 11.81
CA VAL A 224 -0.74 3.17 11.36
C VAL A 224 -1.66 3.59 10.20
N GLN A 225 -1.93 2.71 9.23
CA GLN A 225 -2.92 2.97 8.18
C GLN A 225 -4.31 3.24 8.74
N GLN A 226 -4.79 2.48 9.74
CA GLN A 226 -6.08 2.76 10.38
C GLN A 226 -6.09 4.09 11.14
N GLN A 227 -5.00 4.46 11.81
CA GLN A 227 -4.85 5.78 12.45
C GLN A 227 -4.96 6.93 11.41
N LEU A 228 -4.29 6.78 10.26
CA LEU A 228 -4.37 7.76 9.16
C LEU A 228 -5.80 7.86 8.58
N LEU A 229 -6.52 6.75 8.44
CA LEU A 229 -7.92 6.74 8.01
C LEU A 229 -8.87 7.43 9.01
N VAL A 230 -8.65 7.26 10.32
CA VAL A 230 -9.36 8.05 11.35
C VAL A 230 -9.06 9.54 11.17
N ARG A 231 -7.80 9.93 10.95
CA ARG A 231 -7.42 11.33 10.76
C ARG A 231 -8.03 11.96 9.50
N ILE A 232 -8.15 11.20 8.41
CA ILE A 232 -8.86 11.62 7.20
C ILE A 232 -10.34 11.85 7.49
N ALA A 233 -10.99 10.96 8.25
CA ALA A 233 -12.40 11.11 8.65
C ALA A 233 -12.63 12.34 9.56
N GLU A 234 -11.67 12.71 10.42
CA GLU A 234 -11.72 13.94 11.20
C GLU A 234 -11.68 15.21 10.33
N LEU A 235 -10.82 15.23 9.30
CA LEU A 235 -10.75 16.34 8.35
C LEU A 235 -12.01 16.43 7.47
N GLN A 236 -12.60 15.29 7.10
CA GLN A 236 -13.90 15.27 6.41
C GLN A 236 -15.02 15.83 7.29
N LEU A 237 -15.03 15.50 8.59
CA LEU A 237 -15.96 16.09 9.57
C LEU A 237 -15.75 17.60 9.73
N LEU A 238 -14.49 18.08 9.71
CA LEU A 238 -14.20 19.52 9.75
C LEU A 238 -14.79 20.25 8.53
N VAL A 239 -14.59 19.72 7.32
CA VAL A 239 -15.17 20.28 6.09
C VAL A 239 -16.70 20.23 6.13
N ALA A 240 -17.30 19.13 6.58
CA ALA A 240 -18.74 19.01 6.73
C ALA A 240 -19.29 20.03 7.75
N ARG A 241 -18.60 20.26 8.88
CA ARG A 241 -18.99 21.28 9.86
C ARG A 241 -18.97 22.70 9.28
N ASN A 242 -18.02 23.01 8.39
CA ASN A 242 -17.99 24.32 7.72
C ASN A 242 -19.22 24.55 6.81
N GLN A 243 -19.84 23.47 6.30
CA GLN A 243 -21.10 23.55 5.54
C GLN A 243 -22.34 23.85 6.40
N LEU A 244 -22.22 23.91 7.73
CA LEU A 244 -23.31 24.38 8.61
C LEU A 244 -23.31 25.91 8.78
N LEU A 245 -22.19 26.57 8.46
CA LEU A 245 -22.08 28.02 8.61
C LEU A 245 -22.67 28.73 7.37
N PRO A 246 -23.46 29.80 7.56
CA PRO A 246 -24.01 30.57 6.45
C PRO A 246 -22.90 31.14 5.58
N GLN A 247 -23.13 31.20 4.27
CA GLN A 247 -22.14 31.69 3.33
C GLN A 247 -22.21 33.23 3.26
N LEU A 248 -21.09 33.89 3.56
CA LEU A 248 -20.87 35.30 3.28
C LEU A 248 -19.69 35.41 2.30
N ASN A 249 -19.92 36.03 1.15
CA ASN A 249 -18.92 36.17 0.09
C ASN A 249 -18.82 37.63 -0.35
N LEU A 250 -17.58 38.15 -0.42
CA LEU A 250 -17.27 39.44 -1.04
C LEU A 250 -16.89 39.18 -2.50
N SER A 251 -17.68 39.71 -3.44
CA SER A 251 -17.32 39.78 -4.85
C SER A 251 -16.96 41.21 -5.24
N VAL A 252 -15.81 41.36 -5.86
CA VAL A 252 -15.36 42.59 -6.51
C VAL A 252 -15.12 42.26 -7.97
N LEU A 253 -15.79 42.99 -8.85
CA LEU A 253 -15.65 42.90 -10.30
C LEU A 253 -15.27 44.27 -10.84
N TYR A 254 -14.24 44.32 -11.68
CA TYR A 254 -13.85 45.51 -12.41
C TYR A 254 -13.68 45.12 -13.88
N GLN A 255 -14.57 45.62 -14.73
CA GLN A 255 -14.68 45.23 -16.13
C GLN A 255 -14.58 46.45 -17.03
N LEU A 256 -13.50 46.49 -17.82
CA LEU A 256 -13.33 47.41 -18.93
C LEU A 256 -14.03 46.80 -20.14
N ASN A 257 -14.93 47.52 -20.81
CA ASN A 257 -15.61 47.05 -22.02
C ASN A 257 -15.18 47.89 -23.22
N GLY A 258 -15.02 47.24 -24.37
CA GLY A 258 -14.68 47.86 -25.64
C GLY A 258 -15.58 47.36 -26.76
N LEU A 259 -15.96 48.28 -27.64
CA LEU A 259 -16.81 48.00 -28.79
C LEU A 259 -16.26 48.76 -30.01
N GLY A 260 -16.05 48.07 -31.12
CA GLY A 260 -15.53 48.70 -32.34
C GLY A 260 -15.72 47.83 -33.58
N GLN A 261 -15.54 48.43 -34.77
CA GLN A 261 -15.57 47.71 -36.05
C GLN A 261 -14.25 46.96 -36.33
N GLN A 262 -13.18 47.36 -35.65
CA GLN A 262 -11.83 46.77 -35.70
C GLN A 262 -11.36 46.55 -34.26
N LEU A 263 -10.43 45.61 -34.07
CA LEU A 263 -9.88 45.28 -32.75
C LEU A 263 -9.29 46.51 -32.06
N ASP A 264 -8.41 47.23 -32.75
CA ASP A 264 -7.73 48.43 -32.24
C ASP A 264 -8.73 49.51 -31.78
N ASN A 265 -9.83 49.69 -32.52
CA ASN A 265 -10.90 50.62 -32.15
C ASN A 265 -11.64 50.14 -30.89
N ALA A 266 -11.89 48.84 -30.75
CA ALA A 266 -12.52 48.27 -29.55
C ALA A 266 -11.59 48.38 -28.32
N GLU A 267 -10.28 48.16 -28.48
CA GLU A 267 -9.28 48.28 -27.42
C GLU A 267 -9.01 49.74 -27.01
N ALA A 268 -9.01 50.66 -27.97
CA ALA A 268 -8.97 52.11 -27.71
C ALA A 268 -10.21 52.56 -26.89
N VAL A 269 -11.41 52.09 -27.26
CA VAL A 269 -12.65 52.39 -26.52
C VAL A 269 -12.59 51.86 -25.08
N MET A 270 -12.07 50.64 -24.90
CA MET A 270 -11.87 50.04 -23.57
C MET A 270 -10.93 50.86 -22.69
N THR A 271 -9.91 51.49 -23.28
CA THR A 271 -8.88 52.29 -22.59
C THR A 271 -9.22 53.79 -22.47
N GLY A 272 -10.40 54.23 -22.95
CA GLY A 272 -10.92 55.59 -22.73
C GLY A 272 -11.09 56.45 -24.00
N ALA A 273 -11.15 55.84 -25.19
CA ALA A 273 -11.56 56.55 -26.40
C ALA A 273 -13.10 56.67 -26.49
N THR A 274 -13.58 57.85 -26.86
CA THR A 274 -15.01 58.14 -26.96
C THR A 274 -15.66 57.49 -28.19
N ILE A 275 -16.76 56.76 -28.02
CA ILE A 275 -17.64 56.40 -29.15
C ILE A 275 -18.62 57.55 -29.42
N LYS A 276 -18.82 57.90 -30.69
CA LYS A 276 -19.91 58.79 -31.13
C LYS A 276 -21.21 58.00 -31.21
N ALA A 277 -22.24 58.41 -30.47
CA ALA A 277 -23.46 57.65 -30.27
C ALA A 277 -24.29 57.30 -31.53
N ILE A 278 -24.25 58.12 -32.58
CA ILE A 278 -25.17 58.01 -33.72
C ILE A 278 -24.43 58.33 -35.03
N GLU A 279 -24.49 57.39 -35.97
CA GLU A 279 -23.95 57.51 -37.33
C GLU A 279 -24.85 58.41 -38.20
N PRO A 280 -24.30 59.22 -39.14
CA PRO A 280 -25.08 60.18 -39.94
C PRO A 280 -26.28 59.59 -40.71
N VAL A 281 -26.28 58.28 -41.03
CA VAL A 281 -27.40 57.62 -41.73
C VAL A 281 -28.65 57.48 -40.86
N VAL A 282 -28.48 57.20 -39.57
CA VAL A 282 -29.59 57.19 -38.59
C VAL A 282 -30.04 58.62 -38.31
N ARG A 283 -29.07 59.54 -38.12
CA ARG A 283 -29.38 60.97 -37.92
C ARG A 283 -30.17 61.56 -39.09
N ALA A 284 -29.87 61.19 -40.34
CA ALA A 284 -30.63 61.64 -41.51
C ALA A 284 -32.10 61.15 -41.50
N LYS A 285 -32.35 59.92 -41.02
CA LYS A 285 -33.72 59.38 -40.88
C LYS A 285 -34.47 59.97 -39.68
N GLU A 286 -33.79 60.23 -38.57
CA GLU A 286 -34.37 60.85 -37.37
C GLU A 286 -34.66 62.35 -37.58
N GLN A 287 -33.78 63.07 -38.29
CA GLN A 287 -34.03 64.45 -38.72
C GLN A 287 -35.18 64.53 -39.74
N ALA A 288 -35.29 63.57 -40.66
CA ALA A 288 -36.46 63.45 -41.54
C ALA A 288 -37.76 63.08 -40.78
N ALA A 289 -37.65 62.49 -39.59
CA ALA A 289 -38.76 62.19 -38.70
C ALA A 289 -39.03 63.28 -37.63
N GLY A 290 -38.25 64.37 -37.61
CA GLY A 290 -38.43 65.50 -36.70
C GLY A 290 -37.91 65.30 -35.26
N LEU A 291 -37.17 64.22 -34.97
CA LEU A 291 -36.58 64.02 -33.63
C LEU A 291 -35.20 64.69 -33.53
N LEU A 292 -35.04 65.55 -32.53
CA LEU A 292 -33.76 66.19 -32.19
C LEU A 292 -32.87 65.22 -31.37
N SER A 293 -32.25 64.25 -32.04
CA SER A 293 -31.27 63.36 -31.39
C SER A 293 -29.92 64.07 -31.19
N ASN A 294 -29.55 64.29 -29.92
CA ASN A 294 -28.25 64.87 -29.57
C ASN A 294 -27.16 63.80 -29.62
N ALA A 295 -26.04 64.10 -30.29
CA ALA A 295 -24.94 63.16 -30.46
C ALA A 295 -24.06 63.11 -29.19
N GLY A 296 -24.45 62.26 -28.24
CA GLY A 296 -23.62 61.96 -27.07
C GLY A 296 -22.25 61.38 -27.47
N TYR A 297 -21.21 61.85 -26.79
CA TYR A 297 -19.94 61.13 -26.72
C TYR A 297 -19.99 60.23 -25.49
N TYR A 298 -19.96 58.92 -25.70
CA TYR A 298 -19.90 57.97 -24.59
C TYR A 298 -18.44 57.63 -24.31
N ASN A 299 -18.02 57.84 -23.06
CA ASN A 299 -16.66 57.58 -22.58
C ASN A 299 -16.62 56.74 -21.29
N ASN A 300 -17.73 56.10 -20.92
CA ASN A 300 -17.85 55.39 -19.66
C ASN A 300 -18.24 53.92 -19.92
N PHE A 301 -17.27 53.15 -20.42
CA PHE A 301 -17.40 51.72 -20.66
C PHE A 301 -16.80 50.87 -19.52
N HIS A 302 -16.50 51.51 -18.38
CA HIS A 302 -15.91 50.87 -17.21
C HIS A 302 -17.02 50.51 -16.22
N THR A 303 -17.26 49.21 -16.05
CA THR A 303 -18.24 48.68 -15.09
C THR A 303 -17.50 48.14 -13.89
N TRP A 304 -17.73 48.72 -12.71
CA TRP A 304 -17.25 48.15 -11.46
C TRP A 304 -18.44 47.76 -10.57
N GLN A 305 -18.30 46.64 -9.86
CA GLN A 305 -19.32 46.10 -8.97
C GLN A 305 -18.63 45.57 -7.73
N VAL A 306 -19.05 46.05 -6.56
CA VAL A 306 -18.72 45.44 -5.27
C VAL A 306 -20.01 44.89 -4.69
N GLY A 307 -20.03 43.60 -4.40
CA GLY A 307 -21.18 42.88 -3.87
C GLY A 307 -20.82 42.09 -2.63
N PHE A 308 -21.73 42.10 -1.65
CA PHE A 308 -21.73 41.13 -0.56
C PHE A 308 -22.90 40.17 -0.77
N THR A 309 -22.59 38.91 -1.04
CA THR A 309 -23.60 37.85 -1.13
C THR A 309 -23.67 37.14 0.21
N PHE A 310 -24.70 37.43 1.00
CA PHE A 310 -25.06 36.65 2.18
C PHE A 310 -26.11 35.60 1.81
N GLN A 311 -25.90 34.37 2.25
CA GLN A 311 -26.71 33.22 1.85
C GLN A 311 -26.81 32.21 2.98
N MET A 312 -28.04 31.99 3.44
CA MET A 312 -28.35 31.08 4.54
C MET A 312 -29.49 30.14 4.10
N PRO A 313 -29.25 28.83 3.93
CA PRO A 313 -30.30 27.88 3.61
C PRO A 313 -31.19 27.64 4.84
N LEU A 314 -32.46 28.05 4.76
CA LEU A 314 -33.42 27.82 5.83
C LEU A 314 -33.67 26.31 6.03
N GLY A 315 -33.71 25.88 7.28
CA GLY A 315 -33.98 24.49 7.68
C GLY A 315 -32.79 23.51 7.65
N MET A 316 -31.69 23.82 6.95
CA MET A 316 -30.37 23.12 6.99
C MET A 316 -30.37 21.57 6.98
N ARG A 317 -31.43 20.90 6.50
CA ARG A 317 -31.61 19.45 6.65
C ARG A 317 -30.49 18.64 5.98
N SER A 318 -30.08 19.00 4.76
CA SER A 318 -29.00 18.32 4.04
C SER A 318 -27.63 18.54 4.69
N PRO A 319 -27.18 19.77 5.01
CA PRO A 319 -25.95 19.99 5.77
C PRO A 319 -25.90 19.27 7.13
N LEU A 320 -27.01 19.23 7.87
CA LEU A 320 -27.11 18.49 9.13
C LEU A 320 -27.04 16.97 8.91
N ALA A 321 -27.65 16.43 7.85
CA ALA A 321 -27.50 15.03 7.47
C ALA A 321 -26.06 14.68 7.06
N ASN A 322 -25.40 15.55 6.29
CA ASN A 322 -24.01 15.37 5.86
C ASN A 322 -23.04 15.37 7.06
N THR A 323 -23.22 16.29 8.01
CA THR A 323 -22.40 16.31 9.24
C THR A 323 -22.66 15.10 10.13
N ARG A 324 -23.90 14.64 10.26
CA ARG A 324 -24.21 13.39 10.97
C ARG A 324 -23.55 12.18 10.28
N ASN A 325 -23.60 12.10 8.95
CA ASN A 325 -22.93 11.04 8.18
C ASN A 325 -21.40 11.06 8.41
N ALA A 326 -20.77 12.24 8.37
CA ALA A 326 -19.35 12.38 8.67
C ALA A 326 -19.01 12.01 10.14
N GLN A 327 -19.89 12.33 11.10
CA GLN A 327 -19.75 11.90 12.50
C GLN A 327 -19.85 10.37 12.64
N TYR A 328 -20.86 9.73 12.03
CA TYR A 328 -20.99 8.27 12.04
C TYR A 328 -19.82 7.59 11.32
N THR A 329 -19.31 8.18 10.24
CA THR A 329 -18.10 7.70 9.56
C THR A 329 -16.89 7.75 10.50
N LEU A 330 -16.67 8.87 11.20
CA LEU A 330 -15.58 8.99 12.18
C LEU A 330 -15.74 8.00 13.36
N LEU A 331 -16.95 7.86 13.91
CA LEU A 331 -17.24 6.90 14.97
C LEU A 331 -16.98 5.46 14.50
N ARG A 332 -17.38 5.11 13.27
CA ARG A 332 -17.10 3.81 12.65
C ARG A 332 -15.60 3.56 12.49
N GLN A 333 -14.84 4.53 11.98
CA GLN A 333 -13.38 4.35 11.84
C GLN A 333 -12.68 4.21 13.20
N ARG A 334 -13.11 4.95 14.23
CA ARG A 334 -12.57 4.80 15.59
C ARG A 334 -12.90 3.45 16.22
N ALA A 335 -14.15 2.98 16.07
CA ALA A 335 -14.55 1.65 16.53
C ALA A 335 -13.82 0.52 15.77
N TYR A 336 -13.62 0.69 14.46
CA TYR A 336 -12.85 -0.25 13.64
C TYR A 336 -11.38 -0.31 14.08
N LEU A 337 -10.74 0.84 14.32
CA LEU A 337 -9.38 0.90 14.87
C LEU A 337 -9.28 0.19 16.23
N GLN A 338 -10.24 0.40 17.14
CA GLN A 338 -10.27 -0.28 18.45
C GLN A 338 -10.40 -1.80 18.29
N GLN A 339 -11.32 -2.26 17.44
CA GLN A 339 -11.49 -3.69 17.15
C GLN A 339 -10.25 -4.28 16.48
N PHE A 340 -9.62 -3.55 15.57
CA PHE A 340 -8.40 -3.98 14.88
C PHE A 340 -7.25 -4.15 15.86
N VAL A 341 -6.95 -3.13 16.68
CA VAL A 341 -5.90 -3.22 17.72
C VAL A 341 -6.16 -4.37 18.69
N HIS A 342 -7.42 -4.59 19.10
CA HIS A 342 -7.79 -5.71 19.98
C HIS A 342 -7.54 -7.07 19.32
N GLN A 343 -7.88 -7.22 18.03
CA GLN A 343 -7.62 -8.42 17.24
C GLN A 343 -6.12 -8.65 17.01
N THR A 344 -5.35 -7.61 16.65
CA THR A 344 -3.90 -7.73 16.45
C THR A 344 -3.19 -8.11 17.74
N THR A 345 -3.61 -7.56 18.88
CA THR A 345 -3.10 -7.96 20.21
C THR A 345 -3.33 -9.45 20.49
N HIS A 346 -4.51 -9.99 20.16
CA HIS A 346 -4.77 -11.42 20.28
C HIS A 346 -3.95 -12.26 19.29
N SER A 347 -3.69 -11.78 18.07
CA SER A 347 -2.79 -12.47 17.14
C SER A 347 -1.33 -12.47 17.63
N LEU A 348 -0.86 -11.40 18.26
CA LEU A 348 0.47 -11.32 18.85
C LEU A 348 0.62 -12.33 19.99
N ALA A 349 -0.39 -12.45 20.86
CA ALA A 349 -0.42 -13.49 21.91
C ALA A 349 -0.40 -14.92 21.33
N ARG A 350 -1.10 -15.15 20.21
CA ARG A 350 -1.01 -16.42 19.48
C ARG A 350 0.40 -16.68 18.94
N PHE A 351 1.06 -15.70 18.32
CA PHE A 351 2.41 -15.90 17.77
C PHE A 351 3.43 -16.23 18.85
N PHE A 352 3.32 -15.66 20.05
CA PHE A 352 4.15 -16.02 21.22
C PHE A 352 4.00 -17.51 21.58
N LEU A 353 2.75 -17.98 21.70
CA LEU A 353 2.46 -19.40 21.98
C LEU A 353 2.92 -20.32 20.85
N GLU A 354 2.81 -19.88 19.60
CA GLU A 354 3.22 -20.62 18.41
C GLU A 354 4.74 -20.80 18.37
N VAL A 355 5.53 -19.77 18.67
CA VAL A 355 7.00 -19.85 18.77
C VAL A 355 7.46 -20.84 19.86
N ASP A 356 6.87 -20.78 21.06
CA ASP A 356 7.21 -21.71 22.15
C ASP A 356 6.75 -23.15 21.88
N ALA A 357 5.57 -23.33 21.27
CA ALA A 357 5.07 -24.63 20.86
C ALA A 357 5.97 -25.27 19.77
N ASN A 358 6.34 -24.50 18.75
CA ASN A 358 7.23 -24.96 17.67
C ASN A 358 8.63 -25.30 18.20
N TYR A 359 9.15 -24.53 19.16
CA TYR A 359 10.42 -24.86 19.83
C TYR A 359 10.35 -26.20 20.59
N LYS A 360 9.27 -26.42 21.34
CA LYS A 360 9.04 -27.69 22.07
C LYS A 360 8.88 -28.87 21.11
N GLN A 361 8.18 -28.68 19.99
CA GLN A 361 8.05 -29.70 18.93
C GLN A 361 9.41 -30.02 18.30
N PHE A 362 10.21 -29.01 17.93
CA PHE A 362 11.57 -29.18 17.42
C PHE A 362 12.46 -29.97 18.40
N LYS A 363 12.53 -29.58 19.68
CA LYS A 363 13.35 -30.30 20.67
C LYS A 363 12.83 -31.73 20.93
N THR A 364 11.52 -31.98 20.79
CA THR A 364 10.96 -33.34 20.89
C THR A 364 11.30 -34.19 19.67
N ALA A 365 11.20 -33.62 18.46
CA ALA A 365 11.59 -34.30 17.22
C ALA A 365 13.10 -34.58 17.14
N SER A 366 13.94 -33.68 17.68
CA SER A 366 15.38 -33.91 17.79
C SER A 366 15.73 -35.09 18.72
N ARG A 367 15.03 -35.20 19.86
CA ARG A 367 15.12 -36.39 20.74
C ARG A 367 14.60 -37.66 20.05
N LEU A 368 13.52 -37.56 19.27
CA LEU A 368 12.99 -38.69 18.49
C LEU A 368 14.02 -39.18 17.46
N ARG A 369 14.68 -38.27 16.74
CA ARG A 369 15.78 -38.60 15.81
C ARG A 369 16.94 -39.28 16.55
N ALA A 370 17.36 -38.76 17.71
CA ALA A 370 18.44 -39.36 18.49
C ALA A 370 18.10 -40.79 18.95
N ALA A 371 16.87 -41.02 19.42
CA ALA A 371 16.39 -42.36 19.78
C ALA A 371 16.28 -43.30 18.57
N ALA A 372 15.83 -42.80 17.42
CA ALA A 372 15.76 -43.56 16.17
C ALA A 372 17.16 -43.92 15.64
N ALA A 373 18.16 -43.03 15.80
CA ALA A 373 19.55 -43.30 15.44
C ALA A 373 20.15 -44.44 16.29
N GLN A 374 19.99 -44.37 17.62
CA GLN A 374 20.43 -45.43 18.53
C GLN A 374 19.76 -46.78 18.22
N ARG A 375 18.46 -46.76 17.88
CA ARG A 375 17.75 -47.97 17.45
C ARG A 375 18.30 -48.53 16.13
N LEU A 376 18.58 -47.68 15.14
CA LEU A 376 19.16 -48.10 13.86
C LEU A 376 20.54 -48.74 14.08
N GLU A 377 21.39 -48.13 14.90
CA GLU A 377 22.72 -48.65 15.24
C GLU A 377 22.65 -50.00 15.96
N ALA A 378 21.79 -50.12 16.98
CA ALA A 378 21.58 -51.39 17.69
C ALA A 378 21.03 -52.50 16.76
N GLN A 379 20.08 -52.17 15.88
CA GLN A 379 19.54 -53.14 14.93
C GLN A 379 20.55 -53.52 13.84
N ARG A 380 21.38 -52.58 13.39
CA ARG A 380 22.49 -52.88 12.48
C ARG A 380 23.41 -53.95 13.07
N ALA A 381 23.84 -53.78 14.32
CA ALA A 381 24.68 -54.76 15.01
C ALA A 381 23.99 -56.14 15.11
N TYR A 382 22.70 -56.19 15.49
CA TYR A 382 21.96 -57.45 15.54
C TYR A 382 21.73 -58.11 14.17
N TYR A 383 21.62 -57.35 13.09
CA TYR A 383 21.53 -57.88 11.72
C TYR A 383 22.91 -58.39 11.24
N GLU A 384 23.99 -57.68 11.55
CA GLU A 384 25.35 -58.13 11.26
C GLU A 384 25.68 -59.45 11.99
N GLU A 385 25.16 -59.65 13.19
CA GLU A 385 25.20 -60.93 13.94
C GLU A 385 24.16 -61.98 13.49
N GLY A 386 23.25 -61.67 12.56
CA GLY A 386 22.22 -62.61 12.09
C GLY A 386 21.08 -62.92 13.08
N ARG A 387 20.86 -62.07 14.11
CA ARG A 387 19.82 -62.28 15.13
C ARG A 387 18.44 -61.70 14.80
N ILE A 388 18.34 -60.82 13.81
CA ILE A 388 17.08 -60.20 13.38
C ILE A 388 16.85 -60.38 11.88
N THR A 389 15.57 -60.36 11.48
CA THR A 389 15.18 -60.35 10.07
C THR A 389 15.51 -59.03 9.40
N ILE A 390 15.79 -59.10 8.10
CA ILE A 390 16.05 -57.96 7.21
C ILE A 390 14.97 -56.87 7.28
N ASP A 391 13.70 -57.26 7.26
CA ASP A 391 12.55 -56.36 7.32
C ASP A 391 12.60 -55.43 8.55
N ARG A 392 12.99 -55.96 9.73
CA ARG A 392 13.11 -55.15 10.95
C ARG A 392 14.16 -54.05 10.81
N PHE A 393 15.30 -54.37 10.16
CA PHE A 393 16.37 -53.41 9.94
C PHE A 393 15.97 -52.33 8.91
N LEU A 394 15.36 -52.73 7.79
CA LEU A 394 14.81 -51.81 6.79
C LEU A 394 13.73 -50.89 7.37
N ASP A 395 12.87 -51.42 8.26
CA ASP A 395 11.90 -50.63 9.01
C ASP A 395 12.57 -49.59 9.92
N ALA A 396 13.68 -49.91 10.61
CA ALA A 396 14.42 -48.91 11.38
C ALA A 396 15.12 -47.86 10.51
N VAL A 397 15.61 -48.21 9.32
CA VAL A 397 16.10 -47.24 8.33
C VAL A 397 14.98 -46.28 7.93
N SER A 398 13.77 -46.79 7.63
CA SER A 398 12.62 -45.94 7.30
C SER A 398 12.18 -45.04 8.46
N GLN A 399 12.18 -45.55 9.70
CA GLN A 399 11.79 -44.78 10.89
C GLN A 399 12.82 -43.71 11.25
N TYR A 400 14.11 -43.98 11.05
CA TYR A 400 15.16 -42.96 11.18
C TYR A 400 15.00 -41.86 10.11
N ALA A 401 14.78 -42.23 8.84
CA ALA A 401 14.55 -41.26 7.78
C ALA A 401 13.32 -40.36 8.03
N GLN A 402 12.22 -40.94 8.52
CA GLN A 402 11.04 -40.19 8.94
C GLN A 402 11.34 -39.25 10.11
N ALA A 403 12.11 -39.68 11.12
CA ALA A 403 12.49 -38.83 12.25
C ALA A 403 13.41 -37.67 11.83
N VAL A 404 14.34 -37.89 10.89
CA VAL A 404 15.16 -36.84 10.27
C VAL A 404 14.29 -35.82 9.53
N ALA A 405 13.33 -36.29 8.73
CA ALA A 405 12.40 -35.42 7.99
C ALA A 405 11.51 -34.58 8.92
N GLN A 406 11.03 -35.15 10.03
CA GLN A 406 10.25 -34.44 11.05
C GLN A 406 11.09 -33.41 11.80
N GLU A 407 12.32 -33.73 12.24
CA GLU A 407 13.21 -32.76 12.88
C GLU A 407 13.46 -31.57 11.95
N ALA A 408 13.76 -31.82 10.67
CA ALA A 408 13.97 -30.78 9.68
C ALA A 408 12.73 -29.88 9.54
N GLN A 409 11.53 -30.46 9.46
CA GLN A 409 10.26 -29.71 9.36
C GLN A 409 9.96 -28.85 10.59
N PHE A 410 10.15 -29.37 11.82
CA PHE A 410 9.90 -28.58 13.02
C PHE A 410 10.98 -27.51 13.22
N LYS A 411 12.23 -27.77 12.81
CA LYS A 411 13.31 -26.79 12.83
C LYS A 411 13.04 -25.61 11.89
N THR A 412 12.55 -25.87 10.67
CA THR A 412 12.19 -24.79 9.72
C THR A 412 10.90 -24.07 10.12
N THR A 413 9.88 -24.79 10.58
CA THR A 413 8.65 -24.20 11.14
C THR A 413 8.96 -23.27 12.34
N TYR A 414 9.89 -23.64 13.22
CA TYR A 414 10.35 -22.77 14.31
C TYR A 414 10.94 -21.45 13.79
N ASN A 415 11.86 -21.53 12.82
CA ASN A 415 12.47 -20.34 12.20
C ASN A 415 11.43 -19.46 11.47
N ILE A 416 10.46 -20.07 10.78
CA ILE A 416 9.34 -19.35 10.15
C ILE A 416 8.43 -18.67 11.19
N SER A 417 8.22 -19.27 12.37
CA SER A 417 7.42 -18.61 13.43
C SER A 417 8.13 -17.41 14.08
N ILE A 418 9.47 -17.40 14.11
CA ILE A 418 10.23 -16.19 14.49
C ILE A 418 10.00 -15.06 13.46
N VAL A 419 10.10 -15.37 12.17
CA VAL A 419 9.80 -14.41 11.07
C VAL A 419 8.38 -13.86 11.18
N ALA A 420 7.38 -14.72 11.44
CA ALA A 420 5.99 -14.31 11.63
C ALA A 420 5.80 -13.41 12.86
N LEU A 421 6.53 -13.68 13.95
CA LEU A 421 6.53 -12.83 15.15
C LEU A 421 7.09 -11.43 14.86
N GLU A 422 8.22 -11.33 14.14
CA GLU A 422 8.82 -10.04 13.76
C GLU A 422 8.00 -9.29 12.69
N GLU A 423 7.26 -10.01 11.83
CA GLU A 423 6.27 -9.39 10.92
C GLU A 423 5.11 -8.79 11.72
N ALA A 424 4.58 -9.51 12.73
CA ALA A 424 3.45 -9.05 13.56
C ALA A 424 3.78 -7.86 14.48
N LYS A 425 5.06 -7.64 14.79
CA LYS A 425 5.58 -6.47 15.51
C LYS A 425 5.82 -5.24 14.62
N GLY A 426 5.91 -5.41 13.29
CA GLY A 426 6.34 -4.35 12.38
C GLY A 426 7.87 -4.19 12.25
N THR A 427 8.65 -5.09 12.84
CA THR A 427 10.12 -5.00 13.00
C THR A 427 10.94 -5.89 12.07
N LEU A 428 10.30 -6.80 11.30
CA LEU A 428 10.97 -7.75 10.38
C LEU A 428 12.07 -7.14 9.50
N LEU A 429 11.85 -5.93 8.97
CA LEU A 429 12.85 -5.25 8.14
C LEU A 429 14.10 -4.85 8.95
N ALA A 430 13.91 -4.28 10.15
CA ALA A 430 15.01 -3.93 11.05
C ALA A 430 15.76 -5.17 11.54
N TYR A 431 15.05 -6.25 11.89
CA TYR A 431 15.63 -7.54 12.26
C TYR A 431 16.57 -8.09 11.16
N ASN A 432 16.16 -7.98 9.90
CA ASN A 432 16.95 -8.38 8.74
C ASN A 432 17.93 -7.30 8.22
N ASN A 433 18.12 -6.20 8.95
CA ASN A 433 18.94 -5.04 8.55
C ASN A 433 18.57 -4.42 7.18
N ILE A 434 17.30 -4.54 6.79
CA ILE A 434 16.73 -3.97 5.57
C ILE A 434 16.16 -2.59 5.91
N ALA A 435 16.84 -1.53 5.45
CA ALA A 435 16.32 -0.17 5.53
C ALA A 435 15.56 0.21 4.24
N VAL A 436 14.33 0.69 4.37
CA VAL A 436 13.63 1.34 3.25
C VAL A 436 14.11 2.79 3.14
N ALA A 437 14.94 3.06 2.14
CA ALA A 437 15.32 4.42 1.78
C ALA A 437 14.43 4.93 0.65
N GLU A 438 13.96 6.18 0.73
CA GLU A 438 13.45 6.87 -0.45
C GLU A 438 14.59 7.02 -1.46
N GLY A 439 14.40 6.46 -2.66
CA GLY A 439 15.34 6.64 -3.76
C GLY A 439 15.48 8.12 -4.16
N PRO A 440 16.59 8.51 -4.82
CA PRO A 440 16.70 9.84 -5.39
C PRO A 440 15.50 10.09 -6.30
N HIS A 441 14.76 11.16 -6.04
CA HIS A 441 13.57 11.48 -6.81
C HIS A 441 13.93 11.59 -8.30
N PRO A 442 13.02 11.25 -9.24
CA PRO A 442 13.34 11.34 -10.67
C PRO A 442 13.80 12.77 -10.99
N ARG A 443 14.83 12.92 -11.85
CA ARG A 443 15.46 14.23 -12.13
C ARG A 443 14.44 15.32 -12.48
N LYS A 444 13.33 14.96 -13.13
CA LYS A 444 12.20 15.85 -13.43
C LYS A 444 11.54 16.45 -12.17
N ALA A 445 11.41 15.71 -11.08
CA ALA A 445 10.86 16.20 -9.81
C ALA A 445 11.82 17.20 -9.15
N TYR A 446 13.14 16.98 -9.18
CA TYR A 446 14.11 17.98 -8.70
C TYR A 446 14.12 19.24 -9.57
N VAL A 447 14.06 19.10 -10.90
CA VAL A 447 13.93 20.23 -11.83
C VAL A 447 12.63 20.98 -11.57
N GLN A 448 11.49 20.29 -11.49
CA GLN A 448 10.19 20.90 -11.19
C GLN A 448 10.14 21.58 -9.81
N ALA A 449 10.73 20.98 -8.77
CA ALA A 449 10.83 21.59 -7.45
C ALA A 449 11.72 22.85 -7.46
N ARG A 450 12.83 22.81 -8.23
CA ARG A 450 13.67 23.97 -8.46
C ARG A 450 12.94 25.05 -9.25
N ASP A 451 12.28 24.70 -10.35
CA ASP A 451 11.51 25.63 -11.19
C ASP A 451 10.40 26.31 -10.38
N ILE A 452 9.74 25.56 -9.47
CA ILE A 452 8.77 26.09 -8.50
C ILE A 452 9.45 27.03 -7.49
N GLN A 453 10.63 26.67 -6.95
CA GLN A 453 11.38 27.54 -6.03
C GLN A 453 11.90 28.82 -6.70
N ASP A 454 12.43 28.71 -7.91
CA ASP A 454 12.96 29.82 -8.72
C ASP A 454 11.79 30.71 -9.20
N ALA A 455 10.63 30.14 -9.53
CA ALA A 455 9.39 30.89 -9.78
C ALA A 455 8.87 31.61 -8.51
N HIS A 456 8.99 30.99 -7.33
CA HIS A 456 8.64 31.64 -6.06
C HIS A 456 9.64 32.75 -5.68
N ARG A 457 10.94 32.58 -5.95
CA ARG A 457 11.99 33.60 -5.71
C ARG A 457 11.96 34.79 -6.67
N LYS A 458 11.31 34.64 -7.84
CA LYS A 458 11.13 35.74 -8.82
C LYS A 458 10.05 36.76 -8.43
N LEU A 459 9.35 36.56 -7.32
CA LEU A 459 8.56 37.61 -6.67
C LEU A 459 9.45 38.32 -5.63
N PRO A 460 9.78 39.61 -5.82
CA PRO A 460 10.68 40.33 -4.91
C PRO A 460 9.99 40.54 -3.55
N ILE A 461 10.48 39.84 -2.53
CA ILE A 461 10.24 40.17 -1.13
C ILE A 461 11.40 41.08 -0.69
N PRO A 462 11.14 42.27 -0.12
CA PRO A 462 12.20 43.19 0.29
C PRO A 462 13.11 42.58 1.38
N PRO A 463 14.38 43.03 1.48
CA PRO A 463 15.46 42.28 2.13
C PRO A 463 15.53 42.42 3.67
N ASP A 464 14.39 42.45 4.36
CA ASP A 464 14.32 42.49 5.84
C ASP A 464 13.43 41.36 6.39
N GLY A 465 14.08 40.26 6.78
CA GLY A 465 13.46 39.06 7.36
C GLY A 465 14.45 37.90 7.37
N PRO A 466 14.54 37.09 8.45
CA PRO A 466 15.74 36.30 8.70
C PRO A 466 15.97 35.19 7.67
N MET A 467 17.24 35.01 7.33
CA MET A 467 17.77 33.94 6.48
C MET A 467 17.14 32.58 6.81
N TYR A 468 16.85 31.81 5.76
CA TYR A 468 16.37 30.44 5.85
C TYR A 468 17.15 29.63 6.90
N ARG A 469 16.46 29.04 7.88
CA ARG A 469 17.08 28.03 8.75
C ARG A 469 17.67 26.93 7.87
N GLN A 470 18.96 26.66 8.04
CA GLN A 470 19.64 25.53 7.42
C GLN A 470 18.82 24.26 7.67
N ARG A 471 18.59 23.46 6.62
CA ARG A 471 17.84 22.21 6.75
C ARG A 471 18.66 21.27 7.63
N VAL A 472 18.30 21.18 8.91
CA VAL A 472 18.73 20.09 9.77
C VAL A 472 18.12 18.83 9.19
N THR A 473 18.91 18.07 8.44
CA THR A 473 18.68 16.64 8.31
C THR A 473 18.72 16.09 9.71
N GLY A 474 17.62 15.51 10.18
CA GLY A 474 17.66 14.71 11.40
C GLY A 474 18.72 13.62 11.25
N PRO A 475 19.24 13.05 12.36
CA PRO A 475 19.96 11.79 12.27
C PRO A 475 19.11 10.76 11.52
N LEU A 476 19.74 9.75 10.91
CA LEU A 476 19.00 8.54 10.51
C LEU A 476 18.15 8.16 11.71
N ASN A 477 16.83 8.02 11.54
CA ASN A 477 15.97 7.50 12.59
C ASN A 477 16.27 6.00 12.68
N PRO A 478 17.09 5.53 13.64
CA PRO A 478 17.27 4.10 13.80
C PRO A 478 15.97 3.60 14.42
N ASP A 479 15.45 2.46 13.98
CA ASP A 479 14.50 1.78 14.85
C ASP A 479 15.22 1.54 16.20
N PRO A 480 14.63 1.89 17.35
CA PRO A 480 15.34 2.02 18.63
C PRO A 480 15.67 0.66 19.27
N VAL A 481 15.81 -0.39 18.45
CA VAL A 481 16.22 -1.72 18.85
C VAL A 481 17.75 -1.78 18.71
N PRO A 482 18.53 -1.72 19.81
CA PRO A 482 19.97 -1.96 19.73
C PRO A 482 20.21 -3.38 19.20
N ALA A 483 21.21 -3.53 18.33
CA ALA A 483 21.57 -4.84 17.78
C ALA A 483 21.96 -5.79 18.92
N ASN A 484 21.25 -6.92 19.03
CA ASN A 484 21.48 -7.90 20.08
C ASN A 484 22.79 -8.66 19.81
N PRO A 485 23.83 -8.58 20.67
CA PRO A 485 25.04 -9.36 20.48
C PRO A 485 24.77 -10.86 20.68
N PRO A 486 25.56 -11.75 20.05
CA PRO A 486 25.38 -13.18 20.19
C PRO A 486 25.64 -13.64 21.65
N PRO A 487 24.91 -14.66 22.14
CA PRO A 487 25.03 -15.12 23.52
C PRO A 487 26.30 -15.97 23.71
N ASP A 488 27.36 -15.37 24.29
CA ASP A 488 28.28 -15.98 25.28
C ASP A 488 29.50 -15.08 25.61
N VAL A 489 29.27 -13.84 26.07
CA VAL A 489 30.33 -13.05 26.73
C VAL A 489 29.78 -12.28 27.95
N GLN A 490 30.07 -12.79 29.15
CA GLN A 490 29.96 -12.06 30.41
C GLN A 490 31.15 -12.40 31.32
N PRO A 491 31.96 -11.40 31.71
CA PRO A 491 32.85 -11.48 32.86
C PRO A 491 32.48 -10.40 33.90
N GLY A 492 31.78 -10.80 34.98
CA GLY A 492 31.47 -9.92 36.12
C GLY A 492 30.23 -10.36 36.91
N SER A 493 30.42 -11.15 37.97
CA SER A 493 29.38 -11.83 38.76
C SER A 493 28.64 -10.92 39.80
N PRO A 494 27.46 -11.34 40.31
CA PRO A 494 26.45 -10.44 40.91
C PRO A 494 26.48 -10.38 42.45
N PRO A 495 25.72 -9.44 43.07
CA PRO A 495 24.60 -9.85 43.96
C PRO A 495 23.44 -8.80 44.01
N PRO A 496 22.42 -8.94 44.88
CA PRO A 496 21.43 -10.01 44.95
C PRO A 496 19.98 -9.50 44.76
N LEU A 497 19.03 -10.40 44.51
CA LEU A 497 17.59 -10.10 44.50
C LEU A 497 17.02 -9.84 45.91
N PRO A 498 16.22 -8.78 46.12
CA PRO A 498 15.15 -8.80 47.11
C PRO A 498 13.85 -9.37 46.50
N ALA A 499 13.24 -10.34 47.18
CA ALA A 499 12.00 -11.00 46.79
C ALA A 499 10.74 -10.12 47.11
N PRO A 500 9.56 -10.41 46.52
CA PRO A 500 8.51 -9.40 46.35
C PRO A 500 7.49 -9.35 47.50
N VAL A 501 7.10 -8.14 47.92
CA VAL A 501 5.89 -7.90 48.74
C VAL A 501 5.25 -6.56 48.37
N GLY A 502 4.00 -6.58 47.89
CA GLY A 502 3.21 -5.38 47.60
C GLY A 502 1.99 -5.71 46.73
N PRO A 503 0.74 -5.47 47.17
CA PRO A 503 -0.44 -5.94 46.46
C PRO A 503 -0.71 -5.15 45.19
N LEU A 504 -0.99 -5.87 44.11
CA LEU A 504 -1.56 -5.31 42.89
C LEU A 504 -2.89 -4.62 43.23
N GLY A 505 -2.97 -3.32 42.95
CA GLY A 505 -4.27 -2.63 42.91
C GLY A 505 -5.15 -3.22 41.80
N PRO A 506 -6.49 -3.17 41.95
CA PRO A 506 -7.39 -3.69 40.92
C PRO A 506 -7.20 -2.92 39.60
N PRO A 507 -7.31 -3.60 38.44
CA PRO A 507 -7.11 -2.97 37.14
C PRO A 507 -8.17 -1.88 36.89
N PRO A 508 -7.84 -0.82 36.14
CA PRO A 508 -8.77 0.27 35.87
C PRO A 508 -9.95 -0.21 35.02
N THR A 509 -11.14 -0.19 35.61
CA THR A 509 -12.40 -0.49 34.92
C THR A 509 -12.62 0.49 33.76
N PRO A 510 -12.91 0.02 32.53
CA PRO A 510 -13.23 0.92 31.43
C PRO A 510 -14.54 1.67 31.73
N LEU A 511 -14.46 3.00 31.78
CA LEU A 511 -15.63 3.86 31.92
C LEU A 511 -16.54 3.69 30.68
N PRO A 512 -17.84 3.37 30.84
CA PRO A 512 -18.77 3.40 29.72
C PRO A 512 -18.92 4.84 29.20
N PRO A 513 -19.25 5.03 27.91
CA PRO A 513 -19.41 6.36 27.35
C PRO A 513 -20.51 7.13 28.08
N TYR A 514 -20.18 8.35 28.51
CA TYR A 514 -21.09 9.28 29.20
C TYR A 514 -22.37 9.50 28.37
N ARG A 515 -23.50 8.98 28.86
CA ARG A 515 -24.82 9.26 28.29
C ARG A 515 -25.35 10.59 28.86
N PRO A 516 -25.78 11.54 28.01
CA PRO A 516 -26.69 12.59 28.44
C PRO A 516 -27.98 11.96 28.99
N ALA A 517 -28.49 12.46 30.11
CA ALA A 517 -29.75 11.97 30.68
C ALA A 517 -30.94 12.34 29.78
N GLY A 518 -31.82 11.37 29.45
CA GLY A 518 -33.08 11.70 28.76
C GLY A 518 -33.88 10.60 28.04
N GLU A 519 -33.33 9.41 27.75
CA GLU A 519 -34.05 8.39 26.96
C GLU A 519 -34.20 7.03 27.65
N ALA A 520 -35.36 6.40 27.44
CA ALA A 520 -35.77 5.14 28.04
C ALA A 520 -35.15 3.91 27.32
N PRO A 521 -34.92 2.78 28.02
CA PRO A 521 -34.27 1.61 27.45
C PRO A 521 -35.18 0.84 26.49
N ILE A 522 -34.66 0.51 25.31
CA ILE A 522 -35.22 -0.53 24.45
C ILE A 522 -34.77 -1.89 24.99
N LEU A 523 -35.73 -2.74 25.38
CA LEU A 523 -35.48 -4.11 25.79
C LEU A 523 -34.97 -4.93 24.59
N SER A 524 -33.76 -5.49 24.70
CA SER A 524 -33.26 -6.51 23.78
C SER A 524 -33.38 -7.90 24.41
N GLN A 525 -33.60 -8.90 23.58
CA GLN A 525 -34.02 -10.25 23.98
C GLN A 525 -32.83 -11.10 24.45
N ASN A 526 -33.06 -11.99 25.42
CA ASN A 526 -32.06 -12.94 25.91
C ASN A 526 -31.60 -13.92 24.81
N PRO A 527 -30.28 -14.15 24.65
CA PRO A 527 -29.77 -15.36 24.03
C PRO A 527 -29.68 -16.49 25.08
N VAL A 528 -30.34 -17.62 24.82
CA VAL A 528 -30.26 -18.83 25.67
C VAL A 528 -29.12 -19.72 25.18
N GLN A 529 -28.24 -20.15 26.08
CA GLN A 529 -27.17 -21.12 25.80
C GLN A 529 -27.70 -22.57 25.81
N PRO A 530 -27.13 -23.48 24.98
CA PRO A 530 -27.46 -24.90 25.02
C PRO A 530 -26.58 -25.70 26.01
N LEU A 531 -27.12 -26.77 26.58
CA LEU A 531 -26.36 -27.86 27.21
C LEU A 531 -26.88 -29.24 26.74
N PRO A 532 -26.08 -30.32 26.86
CA PRO A 532 -26.21 -31.48 25.96
C PRO A 532 -26.76 -32.76 26.59
N GLY A 533 -27.21 -33.68 25.73
CA GLY A 533 -27.20 -35.14 25.97
C GLY A 533 -28.56 -35.84 26.09
N ASN A 534 -29.01 -36.53 25.02
CA ASN A 534 -29.18 -37.99 24.98
C ASN A 534 -29.82 -38.48 23.66
N ALA A 535 -29.72 -39.79 23.42
CA ALA A 535 -29.88 -40.47 22.12
C ALA A 535 -31.35 -40.70 21.64
N PRO A 536 -31.59 -41.07 20.36
CA PRO A 536 -32.92 -41.10 19.75
C PRO A 536 -33.55 -42.50 19.55
N ALA A 537 -34.80 -42.50 19.04
CA ALA A 537 -35.58 -43.60 18.40
C ALA A 537 -36.55 -44.43 19.30
N PRO A 538 -37.57 -45.13 18.74
CA PRO A 538 -38.57 -44.63 17.78
C PRO A 538 -40.04 -45.17 17.98
N ALA A 539 -40.96 -44.67 17.12
CA ALA A 539 -42.22 -45.30 16.63
C ALA A 539 -43.50 -45.37 17.52
N VAL A 540 -44.67 -45.12 16.90
CA VAL A 540 -45.81 -46.05 16.67
C VAL A 540 -47.09 -45.29 16.19
N ASP A 541 -47.73 -45.82 15.13
CA ASP A 541 -49.16 -45.80 14.67
C ASP A 541 -50.26 -45.08 15.52
N LYS A 542 -51.45 -44.61 15.05
CA LYS A 542 -52.25 -44.51 13.77
C LYS A 542 -53.62 -43.81 14.11
N PRO A 543 -54.70 -43.76 13.29
CA PRO A 543 -54.91 -43.24 11.92
C PRO A 543 -56.25 -42.41 11.77
N THR A 544 -56.89 -42.47 10.59
CA THR A 544 -58.28 -42.08 10.20
C THR A 544 -58.63 -40.57 10.08
N SER A 545 -59.40 -40.09 9.08
CA SER A 545 -60.04 -40.76 7.90
C SER A 545 -60.60 -39.76 6.86
N VAL A 546 -60.52 -40.09 5.55
CA VAL A 546 -61.56 -39.97 4.46
C VAL A 546 -62.19 -38.56 4.20
N THR A 547 -62.33 -37.97 3.01
CA THR A 547 -62.41 -38.37 1.56
C THR A 547 -61.62 -37.35 0.68
N GLY A 548 -61.59 -37.30 -0.67
CA GLY A 548 -62.17 -38.13 -1.74
C GLY A 548 -61.97 -37.59 -3.18
N ASN A 549 -62.01 -38.51 -4.17
CA ASN A 549 -62.31 -38.40 -5.62
C ASN A 549 -62.03 -37.13 -6.48
N ARG A 550 -60.87 -37.16 -7.17
CA ARG A 550 -60.59 -37.27 -8.64
C ARG A 550 -61.40 -36.50 -9.76
N PRO A 551 -60.79 -36.30 -10.98
CA PRO A 551 -61.10 -35.27 -12.01
C PRO A 551 -61.69 -35.91 -13.31
N PRO A 552 -61.47 -35.44 -14.58
CA PRO A 552 -61.07 -34.14 -15.20
C PRO A 552 -62.06 -33.65 -16.31
N LEU A 553 -61.71 -32.64 -17.16
CA LEU A 553 -61.92 -32.63 -18.64
C LEU A 553 -61.54 -31.31 -19.39
N ASP A 554 -61.28 -31.47 -20.69
CA ASP A 554 -60.58 -30.61 -21.70
C ASP A 554 -61.34 -29.43 -22.37
N GLY A 555 -60.61 -28.67 -23.21
CA GLY A 555 -61.11 -27.87 -24.35
C GLY A 555 -60.23 -26.63 -24.70
N SER A 556 -59.13 -26.69 -25.45
CA SER A 556 -58.90 -26.94 -26.90
C SER A 556 -59.06 -25.73 -27.85
N ALA A 557 -57.98 -25.27 -28.53
CA ALA A 557 -57.96 -24.77 -29.93
C ALA A 557 -56.56 -24.29 -30.43
N THR A 558 -56.22 -24.71 -31.65
CA THR A 558 -55.14 -24.29 -32.62
C THR A 558 -55.70 -24.56 -34.04
N PRO A 559 -55.10 -24.26 -35.24
CA PRO A 559 -53.67 -24.06 -35.57
C PRO A 559 -53.34 -23.10 -36.78
N ALA A 560 -52.17 -23.33 -37.43
CA ALA A 560 -51.67 -22.90 -38.75
C ALA A 560 -50.89 -21.56 -38.85
N GLY A 561 -49.75 -21.44 -39.58
CA GLY A 561 -48.89 -22.45 -40.24
C GLY A 561 -48.03 -21.85 -41.38
N GLY A 562 -46.75 -22.25 -41.55
CA GLY A 562 -45.94 -21.91 -42.75
C GLY A 562 -44.42 -21.76 -42.58
N THR A 563 -43.65 -22.73 -43.11
CA THR A 563 -42.20 -22.68 -43.47
C THR A 563 -42.01 -22.11 -44.91
N PRO A 564 -40.80 -21.90 -45.51
CA PRO A 564 -39.47 -22.49 -45.21
C PRO A 564 -38.23 -21.53 -45.23
N ALA A 565 -37.04 -22.09 -45.00
CA ALA A 565 -35.70 -21.51 -45.28
C ALA A 565 -35.25 -21.88 -46.73
N PRO A 566 -34.05 -21.55 -47.30
CA PRO A 566 -32.72 -21.49 -46.64
C PRO A 566 -31.61 -20.56 -47.27
N MET A 567 -30.34 -20.79 -46.85
CA MET A 567 -29.05 -20.59 -47.57
C MET A 567 -28.25 -19.25 -47.50
N GLY A 568 -26.94 -19.42 -47.24
CA GLY A 568 -25.84 -18.43 -47.40
C GLY A 568 -25.31 -17.83 -46.08
N GLY A 569 -24.03 -17.88 -45.71
CA GLY A 569 -22.84 -18.51 -46.29
C GLY A 569 -21.58 -18.24 -45.41
N THR A 570 -20.61 -19.15 -45.40
CA THR A 570 -19.35 -19.17 -44.61
C THR A 570 -18.17 -18.48 -45.36
N PRO A 571 -16.88 -18.53 -44.93
CA PRO A 571 -16.20 -18.16 -43.66
C PRO A 571 -14.99 -17.16 -43.96
N PRO A 572 -13.89 -17.01 -43.18
CA PRO A 572 -12.81 -16.02 -43.44
C PRO A 572 -11.74 -16.55 -44.42
N PRO A 573 -10.72 -15.74 -44.85
CA PRO A 573 -9.39 -15.91 -44.24
C PRO A 573 -8.36 -14.73 -44.34
N ALA A 574 -7.22 -14.94 -43.66
CA ALA A 574 -5.83 -14.62 -44.07
C ALA A 574 -5.28 -13.17 -44.23
N LEU A 575 -4.12 -12.98 -43.59
CA LEU A 575 -3.04 -12.07 -44.00
C LEU A 575 -2.58 -12.39 -45.43
N PRO A 576 -1.95 -11.42 -46.11
CA PRO A 576 -0.60 -11.71 -46.61
C PRO A 576 0.42 -10.65 -46.18
N ALA A 577 1.63 -11.13 -45.87
CA ALA A 577 2.82 -10.29 -45.90
C ALA A 577 3.17 -9.95 -47.35
N ASN A 578 3.89 -8.84 -47.59
CA ASN A 578 4.77 -8.77 -48.75
C ASN A 578 5.98 -7.86 -48.53
N PHE A 579 7.08 -8.32 -49.12
CA PHE A 579 8.45 -7.80 -49.26
C PHE A 579 8.61 -6.26 -49.26
N GLY A 580 9.72 -5.67 -48.79
CA GLY A 580 11.04 -6.24 -48.54
C GLY A 580 12.08 -5.71 -49.54
N SER A 581 13.07 -4.95 -49.07
CA SER A 581 14.31 -4.64 -49.81
C SER A 581 15.34 -3.97 -48.89
N GLY A 582 16.53 -4.56 -48.80
CA GLY A 582 17.77 -3.77 -48.67
C GLY A 582 18.19 -3.24 -50.05
N PRO A 583 19.34 -2.53 -50.19
CA PRO A 583 20.60 -2.96 -49.56
C PRO A 583 21.52 -1.84 -49.01
N ARG A 584 22.60 -2.28 -48.35
CA ARG A 584 23.91 -1.60 -48.15
C ARG A 584 24.63 -1.42 -49.53
N PRO A 585 25.80 -0.73 -49.73
CA PRO A 585 27.02 -0.81 -48.88
C PRO A 585 28.09 0.34 -48.92
N VAL A 586 29.25 0.07 -48.28
CA VAL A 586 30.58 0.76 -48.41
C VAL A 586 30.64 2.16 -47.71
N GLU A 587 31.68 2.60 -46.97
CA GLU A 587 33.12 2.41 -47.14
C GLU A 587 33.97 2.34 -45.84
N THR A 588 35.04 1.57 -45.98
CA THR A 588 36.17 1.18 -45.11
C THR A 588 37.18 2.32 -44.84
N ILE A 589 38.03 2.22 -43.80
CA ILE A 589 39.53 2.40 -43.85
C ILE A 589 40.21 2.59 -42.45
N ILE A 590 40.97 1.55 -42.04
CA ILE A 590 42.37 1.50 -41.55
C ILE A 590 42.83 2.23 -40.25
N ALA A 591 43.59 1.50 -39.42
CA ALA A 591 44.48 1.98 -38.34
C ALA A 591 45.97 1.84 -38.75
N PRO A 592 46.97 2.52 -38.14
CA PRO A 592 47.71 1.84 -37.04
C PRO A 592 48.52 2.69 -36.00
N ALA A 593 48.72 2.08 -34.82
CA ALA A 593 49.98 1.93 -34.02
C ALA A 593 50.78 3.08 -33.33
N ARG A 594 51.23 2.71 -32.10
CA ARG A 594 52.48 3.06 -31.34
C ARG A 594 52.64 4.41 -30.61
N GLY A 595 53.10 4.36 -29.35
CA GLY A 595 53.90 5.45 -28.75
C GLY A 595 53.99 5.59 -27.21
N GLN A 596 54.80 4.74 -26.55
CA GLN A 596 55.63 5.02 -25.34
C GLN A 596 55.06 5.60 -24.01
N ALA A 597 55.61 5.09 -22.90
CA ALA A 597 55.56 5.68 -21.54
C ALA A 597 56.77 6.62 -21.31
N PRO A 598 56.86 7.37 -20.19
CA PRO A 598 57.50 6.79 -18.99
C PRO A 598 56.97 7.30 -17.62
N ALA A 599 57.42 6.65 -16.53
CA ALA A 599 57.43 7.19 -15.15
C ALA A 599 58.84 7.70 -14.79
N PRO A 600 59.00 8.64 -13.84
CA PRO A 600 59.48 8.31 -12.47
C PRO A 600 58.91 9.30 -11.38
N ALA A 601 59.25 9.35 -10.08
CA ALA A 601 60.07 8.54 -9.16
C ALA A 601 59.70 8.79 -7.66
N LEU A 602 60.07 7.84 -6.79
CA LEU A 602 60.62 7.94 -5.41
C LEU A 602 60.04 8.90 -4.32
N ALA A 603 59.95 8.35 -3.10
CA ALA A 603 59.78 9.05 -1.81
C ALA A 603 61.13 9.60 -1.26
N PRO A 604 61.13 10.31 -0.11
CA PRO A 604 61.54 9.62 1.14
C PRO A 604 60.78 10.05 2.41
N ALA A 605 61.18 9.50 3.57
CA ALA A 605 60.48 9.56 4.86
C ALA A 605 61.16 10.44 5.93
N ALA A 606 60.37 10.85 6.94
CA ALA A 606 60.78 11.18 8.32
C ALA A 606 59.49 11.14 9.20
N ALA A 607 59.34 10.57 10.40
CA ALA A 607 60.18 10.15 11.53
C ALA A 607 59.93 11.04 12.79
N ALA A 608 59.55 10.38 13.89
CA ALA A 608 59.36 10.92 15.27
C ALA A 608 58.22 11.96 15.47
N THR A 609 57.58 12.13 16.63
CA THR A 609 57.92 11.69 18.02
C THR A 609 56.65 11.53 18.89
N ARG A 610 56.69 10.64 19.92
CA ARG A 610 55.81 10.65 21.12
C ARG A 610 56.70 10.72 22.37
N PRO A 611 56.26 11.40 23.45
CA PRO A 611 55.86 10.71 24.70
C PRO A 611 54.50 11.28 25.24
N GLN A 612 53.64 10.61 26.03
CA GLN A 612 53.80 10.06 27.40
C GLN A 612 54.25 11.14 28.41
N THR A 613 53.66 11.38 29.60
CA THR A 613 52.56 10.84 30.46
C THR A 613 51.82 12.06 31.09
N THR A 614 50.73 12.05 31.88
CA THR A 614 50.43 11.44 33.22
C THR A 614 49.01 12.01 33.56
N ASP A 615 47.99 11.20 33.87
CA ASP A 615 47.33 11.03 35.20
C ASP A 615 46.51 12.24 35.74
N GLU A 616 45.64 11.97 36.72
CA GLU A 616 44.67 12.87 37.43
C GLU A 616 43.29 13.12 36.77
N LEU A 617 42.25 12.48 37.36
CA LEU A 617 40.88 13.00 37.48
C LEU A 617 40.79 13.82 38.78
N PRO A 618 39.99 14.91 38.82
CA PRO A 618 38.84 14.86 39.73
C PRO A 618 37.56 15.63 39.31
N GLU A 619 36.46 15.16 39.91
CA GLU A 619 35.24 15.87 40.37
C GLU A 619 34.17 16.45 39.41
N LEU A 620 32.92 16.08 39.74
CA LEU A 620 31.66 16.65 39.29
C LEU A 620 31.14 17.65 40.34
N PRO A 621 30.66 18.83 39.90
CA PRO A 621 29.32 19.28 40.30
C PRO A 621 28.60 20.02 39.14
N ALA A 622 27.30 20.33 39.16
CA ALA A 622 26.13 19.80 39.85
C ALA A 622 24.88 20.30 39.08
N GLU A 623 23.74 19.62 39.26
CA GLU A 623 22.38 20.19 39.21
C GLU A 623 21.82 20.84 37.90
N ILE A 624 20.80 20.16 37.33
CA ILE A 624 19.53 20.69 36.76
C ILE A 624 19.57 21.91 35.81
N ASP A 625 19.14 21.72 34.55
CA ASP A 625 17.89 22.35 34.05
C ASP A 625 17.30 21.65 32.80
N LEU A 626 15.97 21.63 32.66
CA LEU A 626 15.22 21.06 31.52
C LEU A 626 14.34 22.13 30.86
N PRO A 627 14.52 22.47 29.57
CA PRO A 627 13.67 23.47 28.92
C PRO A 627 12.25 22.92 28.65
N PRO A 628 11.18 23.71 28.91
CA PRO A 628 9.80 23.25 28.77
C PRO A 628 9.30 23.23 27.32
N LEU A 629 8.34 22.34 27.06
CA LEU A 629 7.65 22.20 25.77
C LEU A 629 6.76 23.42 25.44
N PRO A 630 6.77 23.94 24.20
CA PRO A 630 5.83 24.97 23.77
C PRO A 630 4.41 24.39 23.54
N LYS A 631 3.40 25.24 23.77
CA LYS A 631 1.96 24.94 23.64
C LYS A 631 1.46 24.87 22.20
#